data_AF-A0A6G4UCE7-F1
#
_entry.id   AF-A0A6G4UCE7-F1
#
_cell.length_a   1.000
_cell.length_b   1.000
_cell.length_c   1.000
_cell.angle_alpha   90.00
_cell.angle_beta   90.00
_cell.angle_gamma   90.00
#
_symmetry.space_group_name_H-M   'P 1'
#
loop_
_entity.id
_entity.type
_entity.pdbx_description
1 polymer ?
#
loop_
_entity_poly.entity_id
_entity_poly.type
_entity_poly.pdbx_seq_one_letter_code
_entity_poly.pdbx_strand_id
1 'polypeptide(L)'
;MGNARNSLGAAWREARKKTGDAVSAGVKGAEAAKPEQVRQIKEAGVKAQQKAGGMRRTAAEKRSELTLRLAASSFGSAAGQKLARMGGGVAALPVLSLPADLFNERHGVNVLAQRLKQAPDDAFAHLKLAESLIRMQREMLVLVAARSVATMSPLPLMIREGVRTAGAVSRGDGLPIIDKLLKRAYGLAMARLRKHPSDPESLHAIARVYLAKHNPRGALKPALLGVTGRPQGQSGPVFYTLSRSYQALDDDGNARLSAQAAIDDDFSLGWLILSDLVYGDPALTTTAARRQAYLQALGHVTQKDLVSYAGIRPQAGEVVKSVYALQKSKTITTYSKASESVKQLQGKVVKLSSRARLPMVKRSIPPPEAKAKEEDRSDG
;
A
#
# COMPACT_ATOMS: atom_id res chain seq x y z
N MET A 1 49.75 -18.07 -13.25
CA MET A 1 48.55 -17.24 -12.97
C MET A 1 48.76 -16.43 -11.67
N GLY A 2 49.67 -15.44 -11.67
CA GLY A 2 50.06 -14.71 -10.43
C GLY A 2 49.85 -13.18 -10.44
N ASN A 3 49.49 -12.56 -11.57
CA ASN A 3 49.54 -11.08 -11.70
C ASN A 3 48.18 -10.36 -11.71
N ALA A 4 47.04 -11.06 -11.75
CA ALA A 4 45.71 -10.42 -11.82
C ALA A 4 45.10 -10.04 -10.45
N ARG A 5 45.55 -10.65 -9.33
CA ARG A 5 45.05 -10.33 -7.98
C ARG A 5 45.68 -9.07 -7.39
N ASN A 6 46.89 -8.70 -7.81
CA ASN A 6 47.57 -7.51 -7.29
C ASN A 6 47.11 -6.20 -7.95
N SER A 7 46.60 -6.23 -9.18
CA SER A 7 46.09 -5.03 -9.87
C SER A 7 44.72 -4.57 -9.35
N LEU A 8 43.83 -5.50 -8.99
CA LEU A 8 42.52 -5.22 -8.41
C LEU A 8 42.61 -4.59 -7.00
N GLY A 9 43.56 -5.05 -6.18
CA GLY A 9 43.82 -4.46 -4.86
C GLY A 9 44.46 -3.07 -4.91
N ALA A 10 45.20 -2.75 -5.98
CA ALA A 10 45.73 -1.40 -6.22
C ALA A 10 44.62 -0.43 -6.69
N ALA A 11 43.78 -0.88 -7.64
CA ALA A 11 42.64 -0.10 -8.13
C ALA A 11 41.62 0.22 -7.02
N TRP A 12 41.36 -0.72 -6.11
CA TRP A 12 40.46 -0.50 -4.97
C TRP A 12 41.00 0.51 -3.95
N ARG A 13 42.32 0.54 -3.73
CA ARG A 13 42.96 1.51 -2.82
C ARG A 13 42.98 2.92 -3.42
N GLU A 14 43.20 3.03 -4.72
CA GLU A 14 43.18 4.31 -5.42
C GLU A 14 41.75 4.89 -5.51
N ALA A 15 40.74 4.04 -5.74
CA ALA A 15 39.33 4.43 -5.71
C ALA A 15 38.91 4.96 -4.33
N ARG A 16 39.28 4.26 -3.25
CA ARG A 16 38.98 4.65 -1.86
C ARG A 16 39.67 5.95 -1.44
N LYS A 17 40.89 6.20 -1.95
CA LYS A 17 41.60 7.46 -1.75
C LYS A 17 40.90 8.62 -2.46
N LYS A 18 40.52 8.44 -3.74
CA LYS A 18 39.76 9.46 -4.51
C LYS A 18 38.39 9.77 -3.89
N THR A 19 37.70 8.78 -3.31
CA THR A 19 36.44 9.03 -2.59
C THR A 19 36.68 9.73 -1.24
N GLY A 20 37.72 9.37 -0.51
CA GLY A 20 38.12 10.05 0.73
C GLY A 20 38.48 11.53 0.51
N ASP A 21 39.19 11.83 -0.57
CA ASP A 21 39.60 13.18 -0.97
C ASP A 21 38.39 14.01 -1.45
N ALA A 22 37.43 13.40 -2.16
CA ALA A 22 36.18 14.06 -2.58
C ALA A 22 35.24 14.36 -1.40
N VAL A 23 35.16 13.47 -0.40
CA VAL A 23 34.36 13.66 0.81
C VAL A 23 34.98 14.77 1.68
N SER A 24 36.30 14.82 1.82
CA SER A 24 36.97 15.87 2.56
C SER A 24 36.94 17.23 1.83
N ALA A 25 36.92 17.26 0.50
CA ALA A 25 36.62 18.47 -0.29
C ALA A 25 35.16 18.94 -0.12
N GLY A 26 34.19 18.02 -0.05
CA GLY A 26 32.78 18.34 0.21
C GLY A 26 32.51 18.88 1.62
N VAL A 27 33.24 18.36 2.62
CA VAL A 27 33.17 18.86 4.01
C VAL A 27 33.81 20.24 4.15
N LYS A 28 34.97 20.48 3.50
CA LYS A 28 35.59 21.82 3.45
C LYS A 28 34.76 22.83 2.64
N GLY A 29 34.03 22.39 1.62
CA GLY A 29 33.11 23.24 0.84
C GLY A 29 31.86 23.66 1.61
N ALA A 30 31.39 22.84 2.56
CA ALA A 30 30.27 23.17 3.43
C ALA A 30 30.66 24.16 4.56
N GLU A 31 31.91 24.14 5.02
CA GLU A 31 32.46 25.12 5.97
C GLU A 31 32.77 26.49 5.34
N ALA A 32 32.89 26.57 4.00
CA ALA A 32 33.16 27.80 3.27
C ALA A 32 31.91 28.56 2.78
N ALA A 33 30.70 28.02 3.02
CA ALA A 33 29.46 28.68 2.62
C ALA A 33 29.22 29.93 3.48
N LYS A 34 29.24 31.11 2.86
CA LYS A 34 29.00 32.39 3.55
C LYS A 34 27.65 32.32 4.28
N PRO A 35 27.56 32.78 5.54
CA PRO A 35 26.35 32.64 6.37
C PRO A 35 25.08 33.23 5.74
N GLU A 36 25.21 34.19 4.83
CA GLU A 36 24.10 34.74 4.05
C GLU A 36 23.47 33.74 3.08
N GLN A 37 24.25 32.86 2.45
CA GLN A 37 23.72 31.85 1.51
C GLN A 37 22.93 30.76 2.25
N VAL A 38 23.39 30.38 3.45
CA VAL A 38 22.67 29.44 4.33
C VAL A 38 21.36 30.05 4.82
N ARG A 39 21.33 31.38 5.05
CA ARG A 39 20.12 32.12 5.46
C ARG A 39 19.09 32.21 4.33
N GLN A 40 19.53 32.51 3.10
CA GLN A 40 18.66 32.56 1.92
C GLN A 40 18.03 31.20 1.57
N ILE A 41 18.78 30.10 1.69
CA ILE A 41 18.25 28.74 1.45
C ILE A 41 17.21 28.35 2.51
N LYS A 42 17.44 28.70 3.78
CA LYS A 42 16.46 28.48 4.86
C LYS A 42 15.19 29.29 4.64
N GLU A 43 15.31 30.56 4.27
CA GLU A 43 14.16 31.42 4.01
C GLU A 43 13.33 30.97 2.78
N ALA A 44 14.00 30.48 1.73
CA ALA A 44 13.33 29.88 0.57
C ALA A 44 12.59 28.58 0.94
N GLY A 45 13.18 27.73 1.77
CA GLY A 45 12.55 26.50 2.28
C GLY A 45 11.31 26.79 3.15
N VAL A 46 11.39 27.78 4.04
CA VAL A 46 10.28 28.20 4.90
C VAL A 46 9.13 28.80 4.07
N LYS A 47 9.43 29.66 3.07
CA LYS A 47 8.41 30.21 2.16
C LYS A 47 7.74 29.14 1.30
N ALA A 48 8.48 28.14 0.83
CA ALA A 48 7.93 27.00 0.09
C ALA A 48 7.03 26.13 0.98
N GLN A 49 7.41 25.90 2.23
CA GLN A 49 6.64 25.13 3.20
C GLN A 49 5.35 25.85 3.64
N GLN A 50 5.39 27.19 3.79
CA GLN A 50 4.21 28.01 4.06
C GLN A 50 3.23 28.07 2.88
N LYS A 51 3.72 28.19 1.63
CA LYS A 51 2.87 28.09 0.42
C LYS A 51 2.22 26.71 0.27
N ALA A 52 2.96 25.63 0.54
CA ALA A 52 2.43 24.27 0.55
C ALA A 52 1.40 24.04 1.67
N GLY A 53 1.57 24.68 2.83
CA GLY A 53 0.60 24.67 3.93
C GLY A 53 -0.69 25.43 3.63
N GLY A 54 -0.60 26.59 2.97
CA GLY A 54 -1.77 27.39 2.56
C GLY A 54 -2.63 26.72 1.49
N MET A 55 -2.02 26.04 0.51
CA MET A 55 -2.76 25.25 -0.48
C MET A 55 -3.44 24.01 0.13
N ARG A 56 -2.86 23.42 1.19
CA ARG A 56 -3.46 22.28 1.89
C ARG A 56 -4.67 22.68 2.74
N ARG A 57 -4.66 23.87 3.36
CA ARG A 57 -5.79 24.39 4.14
C ARG A 57 -6.98 24.75 3.24
N THR A 58 -6.73 25.48 2.16
CA THR A 58 -7.76 25.84 1.17
C THR A 58 -8.37 24.62 0.45
N ALA A 59 -7.58 23.57 0.18
CA ALA A 59 -8.09 22.31 -0.36
C ALA A 59 -8.86 21.46 0.68
N ALA A 60 -8.52 21.55 1.97
CA ALA A 60 -9.24 20.89 3.06
C ALA A 60 -10.58 21.60 3.36
N GLU A 61 -10.61 22.93 3.31
CA GLU A 61 -11.81 23.75 3.49
C GLU A 61 -12.79 23.57 2.32
N LYS A 62 -12.29 23.58 1.07
CA LYS A 62 -13.10 23.25 -0.12
C LYS A 62 -13.58 21.80 -0.10
N ARG A 63 -12.80 20.87 0.48
CA ARG A 63 -13.22 19.49 0.73
C ARG A 63 -14.39 19.44 1.70
N SER A 64 -14.29 20.07 2.87
CA SER A 64 -15.35 20.08 3.88
C SER A 64 -16.64 20.70 3.34
N GLU A 65 -16.54 21.81 2.60
CA GLU A 65 -17.70 22.50 2.02
C GLU A 65 -18.38 21.65 0.93
N LEU A 66 -17.62 20.99 0.06
CA LEU A 66 -18.17 20.08 -0.96
C LEU A 66 -18.77 18.81 -0.36
N THR A 67 -18.14 18.21 0.66
CA THR A 67 -18.73 17.05 1.36
C THR A 67 -19.99 17.43 2.14
N LEU A 68 -20.04 18.61 2.77
CA LEU A 68 -21.22 19.08 3.48
C LEU A 68 -22.36 19.41 2.51
N ARG A 69 -22.07 20.06 1.36
CA ARG A 69 -23.06 20.31 0.31
C ARG A 69 -23.59 19.05 -0.35
N LEU A 70 -22.73 18.05 -0.58
CA LEU A 70 -23.13 16.75 -1.11
C LEU A 70 -23.94 15.95 -0.09
N ALA A 71 -23.52 15.92 1.18
CA ALA A 71 -24.21 15.22 2.26
C ALA A 71 -25.56 15.85 2.64
N ALA A 72 -25.70 17.18 2.50
CA ALA A 72 -26.94 17.91 2.75
C ALA A 72 -27.96 17.85 1.60
N SER A 73 -27.55 17.37 0.41
CA SER A 73 -28.48 17.19 -0.71
C SER A 73 -29.23 15.86 -0.58
N SER A 74 -30.53 15.86 -0.88
CA SER A 74 -31.36 14.64 -0.97
C SER A 74 -30.80 13.62 -1.99
N PHE A 75 -29.97 14.08 -2.92
CA PHE A 75 -29.21 13.25 -3.86
C PHE A 75 -28.04 12.50 -3.20
N GLY A 76 -27.30 13.13 -2.28
CA GLY A 76 -26.17 12.51 -1.58
C GLY A 76 -26.57 11.48 -0.53
N SER A 77 -27.71 11.68 0.15
CA SER A 77 -28.26 10.69 1.09
C SER A 77 -28.81 9.45 0.35
N ALA A 78 -29.49 9.66 -0.78
CA ALA A 78 -30.01 8.57 -1.61
C ALA A 78 -28.89 7.77 -2.32
N ALA A 79 -27.86 8.45 -2.83
CA ALA A 79 -26.68 7.80 -3.40
C ALA A 79 -25.88 7.03 -2.33
N GLY A 80 -25.73 7.61 -1.13
CA GLY A 80 -25.06 6.98 0.02
C GLY A 80 -25.76 5.71 0.50
N GLN A 81 -27.09 5.73 0.64
CA GLN A 81 -27.86 4.54 1.05
C GLN A 81 -27.85 3.44 -0.02
N LYS A 82 -27.84 3.80 -1.30
CA LYS A 82 -27.79 2.81 -2.40
C LYS A 82 -26.40 2.19 -2.56
N LEU A 83 -25.33 2.95 -2.28
CA LEU A 83 -23.95 2.47 -2.25
C LEU A 83 -23.63 1.65 -0.99
N ALA A 84 -24.26 1.93 0.14
CA ALA A 84 -24.12 1.13 1.36
C ALA A 84 -24.79 -0.27 1.25
N ARG A 85 -25.87 -0.38 0.47
CA ARG A 85 -26.58 -1.66 0.23
C ARG A 85 -25.88 -2.58 -0.78
N MET A 86 -24.96 -2.06 -1.60
CA MET A 86 -24.13 -2.85 -2.49
C MET A 86 -22.71 -2.89 -1.91
N GLY A 87 -22.37 -3.95 -1.15
CA GLY A 87 -21.14 -4.09 -0.35
C GLY A 87 -19.76 -3.91 -1.04
N GLY A 88 -19.69 -3.34 -2.25
CA GLY A 88 -18.47 -2.90 -2.94
C GLY A 88 -18.32 -1.37 -3.10
N GLY A 89 -19.22 -0.56 -2.53
CA GLY A 89 -19.36 0.87 -2.87
C GLY A 89 -18.24 1.83 -2.41
N VAL A 90 -17.51 1.52 -1.33
CA VAL A 90 -16.52 2.48 -0.78
C VAL A 90 -15.20 2.49 -1.56
N ALA A 91 -14.81 1.34 -2.14
CA ALA A 91 -13.58 1.21 -2.94
C ALA A 91 -13.67 1.86 -4.33
N ALA A 92 -14.89 2.12 -4.82
CA ALA A 92 -15.15 2.75 -6.11
C ALA A 92 -15.12 4.29 -6.05
N LEU A 93 -15.16 4.88 -4.85
CA LEU A 93 -15.22 6.33 -4.69
C LEU A 93 -13.80 6.94 -4.73
N PRO A 94 -13.52 7.92 -5.62
CA PRO A 94 -12.17 8.43 -5.92
C PRO A 94 -11.39 9.12 -4.77
N VAL A 95 -12.00 9.25 -3.59
CA VAL A 95 -11.37 9.89 -2.42
C VAL A 95 -11.36 8.96 -1.21
N LEU A 96 -12.40 8.14 -1.05
CA LEU A 96 -12.49 7.17 0.04
C LEU A 96 -11.56 5.96 -0.20
N SER A 97 -11.28 5.63 -1.46
CA SER A 97 -10.38 4.55 -1.84
C SER A 97 -8.90 4.93 -1.89
N LEU A 98 -8.56 6.22 -1.73
CA LEU A 98 -7.19 6.72 -1.90
C LEU A 98 -6.16 6.02 -0.99
N PRO A 99 -6.41 5.75 0.31
CA PRO A 99 -5.48 5.00 1.13
C PRO A 99 -5.26 3.57 0.61
N ALA A 100 -6.35 2.87 0.24
CA ALA A 100 -6.27 1.51 -0.28
C ALA A 100 -5.51 1.47 -1.61
N ASP A 101 -5.80 2.38 -2.53
CA ASP A 101 -5.11 2.50 -3.81
C ASP A 101 -3.63 2.85 -3.63
N LEU A 102 -3.30 3.75 -2.69
CA LEU A 102 -1.92 4.09 -2.37
C LEU A 102 -1.15 2.88 -1.85
N PHE A 103 -1.72 2.11 -0.92
CA PHE A 103 -1.04 0.93 -0.40
C PHE A 103 -0.98 -0.21 -1.42
N ASN A 104 -2.02 -0.42 -2.22
CA ASN A 104 -2.01 -1.37 -3.33
C ASN A 104 -0.87 -1.08 -4.31
N GLU A 105 -0.72 0.18 -4.71
CA GLU A 105 0.34 0.60 -5.62
C GLU A 105 1.71 0.52 -4.94
N ARG A 106 1.85 0.98 -3.70
CA ARG A 106 3.13 0.92 -2.95
C ARG A 106 3.65 -0.50 -2.77
N HIS A 107 2.77 -1.48 -2.53
CA HIS A 107 3.15 -2.89 -2.41
C HIS A 107 3.09 -3.65 -3.75
N GLY A 108 2.71 -2.97 -4.83
CA GLY A 108 2.65 -3.51 -6.18
C GLY A 108 1.71 -4.71 -6.33
N VAL A 109 0.61 -4.74 -5.56
CA VAL A 109 -0.34 -5.85 -5.50
C VAL A 109 -0.90 -6.17 -6.89
N ASN A 110 -1.26 -5.14 -7.66
CA ASN A 110 -1.79 -5.30 -9.02
C ASN A 110 -0.80 -5.96 -9.98
N VAL A 111 0.47 -5.53 -9.94
CA VAL A 111 1.53 -6.08 -10.79
C VAL A 111 1.83 -7.53 -10.41
N LEU A 112 1.88 -7.84 -9.12
CA LEU A 112 2.07 -9.22 -8.64
C LEU A 112 0.88 -10.12 -9.00
N ALA A 113 -0.34 -9.61 -8.94
CA ALA A 113 -1.52 -10.34 -9.40
C ALA A 113 -1.51 -10.62 -10.91
N GLN A 114 -1.01 -9.68 -11.73
CA GLN A 114 -0.81 -9.90 -13.16
C GLN A 114 0.27 -10.94 -13.43
N ARG A 115 1.41 -10.88 -12.73
CA ARG A 115 2.48 -11.89 -12.85
C ARG A 115 1.99 -13.29 -12.44
N LEU A 116 1.15 -13.38 -11.42
CA LEU A 116 0.53 -14.63 -11.02
C LEU A 116 -0.36 -15.21 -12.15
N LYS A 117 -1.09 -14.37 -12.90
CA LYS A 117 -1.85 -14.84 -14.06
C LYS A 117 -0.94 -15.37 -15.18
N GLN A 118 0.26 -14.82 -15.33
CA GLN A 118 1.25 -15.25 -16.33
C GLN A 118 1.95 -16.55 -15.91
N ALA A 119 2.16 -16.77 -14.61
CA ALA A 119 2.85 -17.94 -14.07
C ALA A 119 2.04 -18.58 -12.90
N PRO A 120 0.90 -19.23 -13.18
CA PRO A 120 0.03 -19.82 -12.15
C PRO A 120 0.59 -21.09 -11.49
N ASP A 121 1.72 -21.59 -11.96
CA ASP A 121 2.42 -22.73 -11.38
C ASP A 121 3.73 -22.35 -10.66
N ASP A 122 4.06 -21.05 -10.62
CA ASP A 122 5.19 -20.56 -9.85
C ASP A 122 4.82 -20.36 -8.36
N ALA A 123 5.52 -21.07 -7.48
CA ALA A 123 5.36 -20.94 -6.03
C ALA A 123 5.71 -19.53 -5.55
N PHE A 124 6.73 -18.88 -6.13
CA PHE A 124 7.14 -17.53 -5.72
C PHE A 124 6.16 -16.45 -6.16
N ALA A 125 5.50 -16.60 -7.31
CA ALA A 125 4.43 -15.68 -7.72
C ALA A 125 3.31 -15.62 -6.68
N HIS A 126 2.84 -16.77 -6.20
CA HIS A 126 1.83 -16.86 -5.14
C HIS A 126 2.33 -16.27 -3.82
N LEU A 127 3.53 -16.66 -3.41
CA LEU A 127 4.13 -16.22 -2.15
C LEU A 127 4.36 -14.71 -2.11
N LYS A 128 4.95 -14.12 -3.17
CA LYS A 128 5.23 -12.69 -3.25
C LYS A 128 3.95 -11.87 -3.20
N LEU A 129 2.89 -12.31 -3.88
CA LEU A 129 1.57 -11.68 -3.79
C LEU A 129 1.01 -11.78 -2.36
N ALA A 130 1.05 -12.96 -1.73
CA ALA A 130 0.59 -13.13 -0.36
C ALA A 130 1.33 -12.21 0.62
N GLU A 131 2.66 -12.18 0.56
CA GLU A 131 3.46 -11.30 1.42
C GLU A 131 3.19 -9.80 1.15
N SER A 132 2.91 -9.41 -0.10
CA SER A 132 2.54 -8.03 -0.43
C SER A 132 1.21 -7.63 0.22
N LEU A 133 0.22 -8.53 0.24
CA LEU A 133 -1.06 -8.32 0.90
C LEU A 133 -0.90 -8.24 2.43
N ILE A 134 -0.03 -9.08 3.01
CA ILE A 134 0.31 -9.02 4.44
C ILE A 134 0.96 -7.66 4.78
N ARG A 135 1.94 -7.20 3.99
CA ARG A 135 2.57 -5.88 4.18
C ARG A 135 1.57 -4.74 4.06
N MET A 136 0.69 -4.80 3.07
CA MET A 136 -0.39 -3.84 2.89
C MET A 136 -1.33 -3.80 4.10
N GLN A 137 -1.80 -4.94 4.58
CA GLN A 137 -2.68 -5.01 5.76
C GLN A 137 -2.01 -4.43 6.99
N ARG A 138 -0.74 -4.77 7.24
CA ARG A 138 0.01 -4.24 8.37
C ARG A 138 0.14 -2.72 8.29
N GLU A 139 0.47 -2.16 7.13
CA GLU A 139 0.53 -0.70 6.96
C GLU A 139 -0.85 -0.03 7.12
N MET A 140 -1.92 -0.66 6.62
CA MET A 140 -3.29 -0.16 6.81
C MET A 140 -3.69 -0.15 8.29
N LEU A 141 -3.37 -1.21 9.05
CA LEU A 141 -3.63 -1.27 10.49
C LEU A 141 -2.88 -0.16 11.24
N VAL A 142 -1.61 0.08 10.90
CA VAL A 142 -0.84 1.19 11.49
C VAL A 142 -1.48 2.55 11.16
N LEU A 143 -1.97 2.76 9.94
CA LEU A 143 -2.65 3.99 9.58
C LEU A 143 -3.96 4.18 10.35
N VAL A 144 -4.76 3.11 10.51
CA VAL A 144 -6.01 3.15 11.29
C VAL A 144 -5.72 3.47 12.74
N ALA A 145 -4.73 2.80 13.35
CA ALA A 145 -4.29 3.07 14.72
C ALA A 145 -3.76 4.50 14.88
N ALA A 146 -2.96 5.00 13.94
CA ALA A 146 -2.47 6.38 13.98
C ALA A 146 -3.60 7.40 13.89
N ARG A 147 -4.64 7.13 13.09
CA ARG A 147 -5.83 7.99 12.98
C ARG A 147 -6.69 7.96 14.23
N SER A 148 -6.90 6.80 14.85
CA SER A 148 -7.67 6.70 16.10
C SER A 148 -6.96 7.37 17.27
N VAL A 149 -5.63 7.35 17.30
CA VAL A 149 -4.82 8.06 18.30
C VAL A 149 -4.74 9.56 18.01
N ALA A 150 -4.70 10.00 16.75
CA ALA A 150 -4.72 11.42 16.42
C ALA A 150 -6.01 12.14 16.87
N THR A 151 -7.09 11.40 17.09
CA THR A 151 -8.36 11.93 17.63
C THR A 151 -8.41 11.99 19.16
N MET A 152 -7.43 11.42 19.89
CA MET A 152 -7.31 11.51 21.36
C MET A 152 -5.82 11.52 21.79
N SER A 153 -5.31 12.67 22.25
CA SER A 153 -3.92 12.86 22.73
C SER A 153 -3.85 12.75 24.27
N PRO A 154 -2.77 12.21 24.91
CA PRO A 154 -1.37 12.33 24.54
C PRO A 154 -0.54 11.05 24.31
N LEU A 155 0.45 11.22 23.43
CA LEU A 155 1.23 10.28 22.61
C LEU A 155 2.67 10.20 23.11
N PRO A 156 3.18 9.08 23.66
CA PRO A 156 3.97 8.13 22.84
C PRO A 156 3.82 6.63 23.22
N LEU A 157 3.27 6.30 24.40
CA LEU A 157 3.10 4.92 24.87
C LEU A 157 1.99 4.18 24.11
N MET A 158 0.97 4.89 23.64
CA MET A 158 -0.13 4.32 22.85
C MET A 158 0.28 3.90 21.43
N ILE A 159 1.35 4.50 20.86
CA ILE A 159 1.87 4.06 19.56
C ILE A 159 2.49 2.66 19.69
N ARG A 160 3.24 2.42 20.76
CA ARG A 160 3.86 1.10 21.02
C ARG A 160 2.80 0.02 21.21
N GLU A 161 1.76 0.33 21.99
CA GLU A 161 0.73 -0.66 22.27
C GLU A 161 -0.25 -0.83 21.11
N GLY A 162 -0.54 0.21 20.33
CA GLY A 162 -1.27 0.10 19.06
C GLY A 162 -0.52 -0.70 17.99
N VAL A 163 0.81 -0.57 17.91
CA VAL A 163 1.64 -1.35 16.96
C VAL A 163 1.86 -2.79 17.44
N ARG A 164 2.03 -3.03 18.75
CA ARG A 164 2.10 -4.37 19.34
C ARG A 164 0.76 -5.10 19.26
N THR A 165 -0.35 -4.43 19.57
CA THR A 165 -1.70 -5.02 19.45
C THR A 165 -2.08 -5.23 17.99
N ALA A 166 -1.77 -4.33 17.05
CA ALA A 166 -1.96 -4.60 15.62
C ALA A 166 -1.11 -5.79 15.12
N GLY A 167 0.11 -5.96 15.64
CA GLY A 167 0.94 -7.14 15.39
C GLY A 167 0.44 -8.43 16.07
N ALA A 168 -0.37 -8.32 17.12
CA ALA A 168 -1.03 -9.45 17.78
C ALA A 168 -2.38 -9.79 17.12
N VAL A 169 -3.14 -8.80 16.65
CA VAL A 169 -4.43 -8.94 15.95
C VAL A 169 -4.23 -9.53 14.54
N SER A 170 -3.07 -9.33 13.92
CA SER A 170 -2.69 -9.99 12.67
C SER A 170 -2.48 -11.52 12.78
N ARG A 171 -2.57 -12.11 14.00
CA ARG A 171 -2.33 -13.55 14.22
C ARG A 171 -3.58 -14.43 14.07
N GLY A 172 -4.77 -13.86 13.90
CA GLY A 172 -6.03 -14.61 14.00
C GLY A 172 -6.74 -14.88 12.67
N ASP A 173 -7.12 -13.82 11.95
CA ASP A 173 -8.02 -13.94 10.80
C ASP A 173 -7.42 -13.26 9.56
N GLY A 174 -6.46 -13.92 8.93
CA GLY A 174 -5.98 -13.51 7.62
C GLY A 174 -7.14 -13.46 6.61
N LEU A 175 -7.11 -12.53 5.65
CA LEU A 175 -8.09 -12.57 4.57
C LEU A 175 -8.08 -13.98 3.94
N PRO A 176 -9.24 -14.60 3.65
CA PRO A 176 -9.28 -15.96 3.09
C PRO A 176 -8.44 -16.13 1.82
N ILE A 177 -8.15 -15.04 1.10
CA ILE A 177 -7.27 -15.03 -0.07
C ILE A 177 -5.79 -15.24 0.27
N ILE A 178 -5.28 -14.68 1.37
CA ILE A 178 -3.87 -14.83 1.80
C ILE A 178 -3.59 -16.29 2.10
N ASP A 179 -4.47 -16.94 2.86
CA ASP A 179 -4.32 -18.36 3.20
C ASP A 179 -4.39 -19.25 1.97
N LYS A 180 -5.28 -18.96 1.02
CA LYS A 180 -5.34 -19.68 -0.26
C LYS A 180 -4.04 -19.55 -1.05
N LEU A 181 -3.48 -18.33 -1.13
CA LEU A 181 -2.21 -18.09 -1.82
C LEU A 181 -1.04 -18.81 -1.14
N LEU A 182 -0.94 -18.74 0.20
CA LEU A 182 0.11 -19.42 0.96
C LEU A 182 -0.01 -20.95 0.88
N LYS A 183 -1.23 -21.50 0.94
CA LYS A 183 -1.48 -22.94 0.73
C LYS A 183 -1.07 -23.39 -0.68
N ARG A 184 -1.39 -22.60 -1.72
CA ARG A 184 -1.00 -22.91 -3.10
C ARG A 184 0.52 -22.81 -3.29
N ALA A 185 1.17 -21.76 -2.78
CA ALA A 185 2.63 -21.62 -2.80
C ALA A 185 3.33 -22.82 -2.14
N TYR A 186 2.87 -23.23 -0.96
CA TYR A 186 3.38 -24.40 -0.25
C TYR A 186 3.17 -25.69 -1.07
N GLY A 187 1.96 -25.91 -1.61
CA GLY A 187 1.64 -27.09 -2.39
C GLY A 187 2.52 -27.23 -3.64
N LEU A 188 2.75 -26.12 -4.36
CA LEU A 188 3.62 -26.09 -5.53
C LEU A 188 5.10 -26.36 -5.17
N ALA A 189 5.61 -25.71 -4.12
CA ALA A 189 6.97 -25.94 -3.65
C ALA A 189 7.19 -27.39 -3.18
N MET A 190 6.23 -27.96 -2.44
CA MET A 190 6.29 -29.37 -2.02
C MET A 190 6.20 -30.33 -3.21
N ALA A 191 5.37 -30.03 -4.22
CA ALA A 191 5.29 -30.86 -5.42
C ALA A 191 6.62 -30.89 -6.19
N ARG A 192 7.32 -29.75 -6.27
CA ARG A 192 8.65 -29.66 -6.88
C ARG A 192 9.71 -30.35 -6.03
N LEU A 193 9.69 -30.20 -4.71
CA LEU A 193 10.62 -30.88 -3.80
C LEU A 193 10.47 -32.41 -3.85
N ARG A 194 9.25 -32.94 -4.04
CA ARG A 194 9.05 -34.38 -4.24
C ARG A 194 9.73 -34.91 -5.50
N LYS A 195 9.82 -34.09 -6.55
CA LYS A 195 10.54 -34.43 -7.80
C LYS A 195 12.05 -34.21 -7.67
N HIS A 196 12.45 -33.21 -6.90
CA HIS A 196 13.84 -32.80 -6.70
C HIS A 196 14.10 -32.58 -5.19
N PRO A 197 14.48 -33.63 -4.43
CA PRO A 197 14.52 -33.64 -2.96
C PRO A 197 15.44 -32.60 -2.29
N SER A 198 16.25 -31.88 -3.04
CA SER A 198 17.18 -30.87 -2.54
C SER A 198 17.08 -29.55 -3.30
N ASP A 199 15.96 -29.28 -3.98
CA ASP A 199 15.76 -28.03 -4.72
C ASP A 199 15.75 -26.82 -3.76
N PRO A 200 16.79 -25.96 -3.79
CA PRO A 200 16.96 -24.93 -2.79
C PRO A 200 15.97 -23.77 -2.94
N GLU A 201 15.39 -23.59 -4.12
CA GLU A 201 14.30 -22.63 -4.37
C GLU A 201 12.99 -23.06 -3.72
N SER A 202 12.62 -24.34 -3.82
CA SER A 202 11.45 -24.88 -3.12
C SER A 202 11.59 -24.80 -1.60
N LEU A 203 12.77 -25.13 -1.07
CA LEU A 203 13.07 -24.99 0.36
C LEU A 203 12.98 -23.54 0.82
N HIS A 204 13.50 -22.59 0.04
CA HIS A 204 13.38 -21.17 0.34
C HIS A 204 11.93 -20.68 0.34
N ALA A 205 11.14 -21.08 -0.66
CA ALA A 205 9.71 -20.75 -0.72
C ALA A 205 8.95 -21.31 0.50
N ILE A 206 9.20 -22.55 0.89
CA ILE A 206 8.58 -23.18 2.08
C ILE A 206 8.93 -22.41 3.35
N ALA A 207 10.20 -22.04 3.56
CA ALA A 207 10.62 -21.26 4.72
C ALA A 207 9.88 -19.91 4.81
N ARG A 208 9.76 -19.21 3.68
CA ARG A 208 9.01 -17.95 3.61
C ARG A 208 7.52 -18.11 3.86
N VAL A 209 6.90 -19.21 3.39
CA VAL A 209 5.51 -19.53 3.73
C VAL A 209 5.33 -19.70 5.24
N TYR A 210 6.24 -20.41 5.92
CA TYR A 210 6.19 -20.57 7.37
C TYR A 210 6.31 -19.22 8.10
N LEU A 211 7.22 -18.35 7.66
CA LEU A 211 7.32 -16.99 8.21
C LEU A 211 6.05 -16.15 7.97
N ALA A 212 5.48 -16.23 6.76
CA ALA A 212 4.24 -15.52 6.44
C ALA A 212 3.05 -16.01 7.28
N LYS A 213 3.08 -17.26 7.75
CA LYS A 213 2.10 -17.86 8.68
C LYS A 213 2.45 -17.65 10.16
N HIS A 214 3.39 -16.76 10.48
CA HIS A 214 3.85 -16.54 11.85
C HIS A 214 4.34 -17.79 12.58
N ASN A 215 4.91 -18.76 11.85
CA ASN A 215 5.53 -19.95 12.41
C ASN A 215 7.05 -19.95 12.13
N PRO A 216 7.84 -19.14 12.86
CA PRO A 216 9.27 -19.02 12.61
C PRO A 216 10.05 -20.30 12.94
N ARG A 217 9.59 -21.11 13.91
CA ARG A 217 10.20 -22.43 14.19
C ARG A 217 10.11 -23.37 12.99
N GLY A 218 8.96 -23.41 12.31
CA GLY A 218 8.76 -24.19 11.09
C GLY A 218 9.61 -23.71 9.90
N ALA A 219 10.02 -22.44 9.90
CA ALA A 219 10.82 -21.86 8.82
C ALA A 219 12.31 -22.23 8.89
N LEU A 220 12.85 -22.53 10.08
CA LEU A 220 14.29 -22.77 10.28
C LEU A 220 14.83 -23.93 9.45
N LYS A 221 14.23 -25.12 9.59
CA LYS A 221 14.69 -26.33 8.91
C LYS A 221 14.76 -26.17 7.38
N PRO A 222 13.69 -25.73 6.68
CA PRO A 222 13.75 -25.53 5.23
C PRO A 222 14.72 -24.40 4.84
N ALA A 223 14.87 -23.34 5.65
CA ALA A 223 15.85 -22.29 5.36
C ALA A 223 17.29 -22.81 5.45
N LEU A 224 17.62 -23.55 6.51
CA LEU A 224 18.95 -24.16 6.70
C LEU A 224 19.30 -25.12 5.56
N LEU A 225 18.37 -26.02 5.20
CA LEU A 225 18.56 -26.94 4.07
C LEU A 225 18.67 -26.19 2.73
N GLY A 226 17.93 -25.09 2.58
CA GLY A 226 17.99 -24.26 1.37
C GLY A 226 19.32 -23.53 1.20
N VAL A 227 20.02 -23.23 2.30
CA VAL A 227 21.37 -22.66 2.28
C VAL A 227 22.41 -23.72 1.89
N THR A 228 22.32 -24.93 2.45
CA THR A 228 23.31 -25.99 2.18
C THR A 228 23.22 -26.54 0.76
N GLY A 229 22.07 -26.40 0.09
CA GLY A 229 21.84 -26.85 -1.28
C GLY A 229 22.29 -25.90 -2.39
N ARG A 230 22.92 -24.76 -2.08
CA ARG A 230 23.30 -23.73 -3.06
C ARG A 230 24.82 -23.52 -3.15
N PRO A 231 25.35 -23.17 -4.34
CA PRO A 231 26.72 -22.69 -4.49
C PRO A 231 26.95 -21.40 -3.69
N GLN A 232 28.20 -21.19 -3.25
CA GLN A 232 28.62 -19.92 -2.66
C GLN A 232 28.35 -18.76 -3.66
N GLY A 233 27.83 -17.63 -3.16
CA GLY A 233 27.41 -16.48 -3.97
C GLY A 233 25.93 -16.49 -4.40
N GLN A 234 25.14 -17.50 -4.03
CA GLN A 234 23.73 -17.63 -4.47
C GLN A 234 22.73 -17.90 -3.32
N SER A 235 23.21 -17.92 -2.09
CA SER A 235 22.46 -18.23 -0.86
C SER A 235 21.92 -16.99 -0.15
N GLY A 236 22.32 -15.79 -0.56
CA GLY A 236 22.01 -14.52 0.09
C GLY A 236 20.51 -14.32 0.41
N PRO A 237 19.58 -14.53 -0.53
CA PRO A 237 18.15 -14.46 -0.26
C PRO A 237 17.65 -15.44 0.81
N VAL A 238 18.26 -16.64 0.89
CA VAL A 238 17.91 -17.67 1.86
C VAL A 238 18.51 -17.36 3.23
N PHE A 239 19.77 -16.89 3.27
CA PHE A 239 20.40 -16.38 4.49
C PHE A 239 19.59 -15.23 5.11
N TYR A 240 19.07 -14.32 4.30
CA TYR A 240 18.17 -13.28 4.78
C TYR A 240 16.86 -13.84 5.36
N THR A 241 16.24 -14.86 4.73
CA THR A 241 15.07 -15.54 5.29
C THR A 241 15.39 -16.27 6.60
N LEU A 242 16.55 -16.93 6.68
CA LEU A 242 17.02 -17.59 7.90
C LEU A 242 17.23 -16.57 9.03
N SER A 243 17.88 -15.45 8.73
CA SER A 243 18.06 -14.33 9.65
C SER A 243 16.74 -13.79 10.20
N ARG A 244 15.74 -13.59 9.32
CA ARG A 244 14.36 -13.21 9.74
C ARG A 244 13.70 -14.27 10.63
N SER A 245 14.02 -15.54 10.43
CA SER A 245 13.47 -16.63 11.25
C SER A 245 14.05 -16.61 12.66
N TYR A 246 15.36 -16.41 12.79
CA TYR A 246 16.01 -16.22 14.09
C TYR A 246 15.55 -14.94 14.80
N GLN A 247 15.44 -13.83 14.06
CA GLN A 247 14.93 -12.57 14.63
C GLN A 247 13.50 -12.74 15.17
N ALA A 248 12.64 -13.50 14.48
CA ALA A 248 11.29 -13.78 14.96
C ALA A 248 11.22 -14.77 16.15
N LEU A 249 12.34 -15.39 16.51
CA LEU A 249 12.52 -16.25 17.67
C LEU A 249 13.28 -15.56 18.80
N ASP A 250 13.56 -14.25 18.66
CA ASP A 250 14.38 -13.47 19.59
C ASP A 250 15.80 -14.04 19.78
N ASP A 251 16.33 -14.73 18.76
CA ASP A 251 17.72 -15.25 18.72
C ASP A 251 18.62 -14.27 17.93
N ASP A 252 18.97 -13.17 18.59
CA ASP A 252 19.73 -12.07 17.98
C ASP A 252 21.12 -12.49 17.49
N GLY A 253 21.74 -13.46 18.17
CA GLY A 253 23.06 -13.98 17.81
C GLY A 253 23.04 -14.65 16.44
N ASN A 254 22.15 -15.63 16.27
CA ASN A 254 22.02 -16.34 15.00
C ASN A 254 21.39 -15.47 13.90
N ALA A 255 20.51 -14.54 14.27
CA ALA A 255 19.98 -13.55 13.34
C ALA A 255 21.08 -12.67 12.75
N ARG A 256 22.00 -12.18 13.59
CA ARG A 256 23.17 -11.37 13.17
C ARG A 256 24.12 -12.16 12.28
N LEU A 257 24.48 -13.38 12.67
CA LEU A 257 25.38 -14.23 11.87
C LEU A 257 24.79 -14.51 10.48
N SER A 258 23.50 -14.85 10.42
CA SER A 258 22.81 -15.12 9.15
C SER A 258 22.65 -13.85 8.29
N ALA A 259 22.47 -12.69 8.92
CA ALA A 259 22.41 -11.41 8.21
C ALA A 259 23.76 -11.03 7.61
N GLN A 260 24.86 -11.24 8.36
CA GLN A 260 26.21 -11.03 7.87
C GLN A 260 26.52 -11.97 6.69
N ALA A 261 26.17 -13.25 6.81
CA ALA A 261 26.31 -14.21 5.72
C ALA A 261 25.54 -13.80 4.46
N ALA A 262 24.35 -13.18 4.60
CA ALA A 262 23.63 -12.62 3.46
C ALA A 262 24.40 -11.48 2.79
N ILE A 263 25.03 -10.59 3.56
CA ILE A 263 25.84 -9.47 3.05
C ILE A 263 27.11 -9.98 2.37
N ASP A 264 27.78 -10.96 2.98
CA ASP A 264 28.99 -11.60 2.42
C ASP A 264 28.68 -12.29 1.08
N ASP A 265 27.42 -12.70 0.88
CA ASP A 265 26.88 -13.27 -0.36
C ASP A 265 26.29 -12.21 -1.32
N ASP A 266 26.71 -10.95 -1.19
CA ASP A 266 26.27 -9.78 -1.98
C ASP A 266 24.74 -9.54 -1.96
N PHE A 267 24.08 -9.92 -0.86
CA PHE A 267 22.65 -9.70 -0.69
C PHE A 267 22.36 -8.65 0.39
N SER A 268 22.17 -7.41 -0.09
CA SER A 268 22.12 -6.21 0.74
C SER A 268 20.97 -6.16 1.75
N LEU A 269 19.95 -7.02 1.65
CA LEU A 269 18.87 -7.06 2.63
C LEU A 269 19.33 -7.48 4.03
N GLY A 270 20.49 -8.13 4.16
CA GLY A 270 21.09 -8.40 5.47
C GLY A 270 21.27 -7.13 6.32
N TRP A 271 21.54 -5.98 5.68
CA TRP A 271 21.65 -4.70 6.36
C TRP A 271 20.37 -4.27 7.07
N LEU A 272 19.19 -4.68 6.59
CA LEU A 272 17.92 -4.41 7.28
C LEU A 272 17.91 -5.05 8.66
N ILE A 273 18.27 -6.33 8.75
CA ILE A 273 18.28 -7.07 10.02
C ILE A 273 19.35 -6.53 10.94
N LEU A 274 20.57 -6.29 10.44
CA LEU A 274 21.63 -5.70 11.25
C LEU A 274 21.24 -4.33 11.79
N SER A 275 20.63 -3.49 10.96
CA SER A 275 20.21 -2.16 11.38
C SER A 275 19.12 -2.21 12.47
N ASP A 276 18.17 -3.14 12.36
CA ASP A 276 17.12 -3.33 13.35
C ASP A 276 17.66 -3.95 14.65
N LEU A 277 18.60 -4.91 14.58
CA LEU A 277 19.19 -5.53 15.77
C LEU A 277 20.14 -4.59 16.53
N VAL A 278 20.91 -3.77 15.81
CA VAL A 278 21.94 -2.91 16.43
C VAL A 278 21.36 -1.55 16.84
N TYR A 279 20.42 -1.03 16.05
CA TYR A 279 19.89 0.32 16.23
C TYR A 279 18.37 0.38 16.35
N GLY A 280 17.64 -0.73 16.37
CA GLY A 280 16.17 -0.72 16.37
C GLY A 280 15.53 -0.42 17.72
N ASP A 281 16.28 -0.36 18.82
CA ASP A 281 15.71 -0.06 20.14
C ASP A 281 15.28 1.42 20.25
N PRO A 282 13.97 1.71 20.39
CA PRO A 282 13.42 3.06 20.51
C PRO A 282 13.93 3.83 21.74
N ALA A 283 14.23 3.12 22.83
CA ALA A 283 14.75 3.73 24.05
C ALA A 283 16.20 4.21 23.87
N LEU A 284 16.91 3.61 22.92
CA LEU A 284 18.34 3.76 22.68
C LEU A 284 18.69 4.52 21.39
N THR A 285 17.69 4.86 20.56
CA THR A 285 17.78 5.61 19.29
C THR A 285 17.67 7.13 19.46
N THR A 286 17.61 7.60 20.70
CA THR A 286 17.50 9.02 21.06
C THR A 286 18.74 9.84 20.67
N THR A 287 19.88 9.19 20.43
CA THR A 287 21.08 9.88 19.93
C THR A 287 21.04 10.07 18.42
N ALA A 288 21.21 11.32 17.96
CA ALA A 288 21.26 11.66 16.54
C ALA A 288 22.28 10.80 15.77
N ALA A 289 23.40 10.46 16.41
CA ALA A 289 24.44 9.59 15.86
C ALA A 289 23.94 8.16 15.56
N ARG A 290 23.18 7.52 16.46
CA ARG A 290 22.61 6.19 16.22
C ARG A 290 21.54 6.21 15.13
N ARG A 291 20.69 7.24 15.11
CA ARG A 291 19.73 7.44 14.03
C ARG A 291 20.44 7.60 12.68
N GLN A 292 21.55 8.35 12.63
CA GLN A 292 22.35 8.50 11.42
C GLN A 292 23.00 7.18 11.00
N ALA A 293 23.55 6.40 11.93
CA ALA A 293 24.11 5.08 11.66
C ALA A 293 23.05 4.10 11.13
N TYR A 294 21.85 4.11 11.70
CA TYR A 294 20.71 3.34 11.17
C TYR A 294 20.38 3.74 9.73
N LEU A 295 20.26 5.03 9.44
CA LEU A 295 19.98 5.52 8.09
C LEU A 295 21.11 5.20 7.09
N GLN A 296 22.37 5.24 7.52
CA GLN A 296 23.51 4.83 6.72
C GLN A 296 23.46 3.33 6.41
N ALA A 297 23.17 2.49 7.39
CA ALA A 297 22.97 1.05 7.19
C ALA A 297 21.84 0.77 6.19
N LEU A 298 20.70 1.46 6.31
CA LEU A 298 19.60 1.37 5.34
C LEU A 298 20.01 1.87 3.94
N GLY A 299 20.97 2.80 3.84
CA GLY A 299 21.52 3.29 2.58
C GLY A 299 22.29 2.23 1.77
N HIS A 300 22.73 1.14 2.40
CA HIS A 300 23.36 0.01 1.71
C HIS A 300 22.36 -0.93 1.05
N VAL A 301 21.06 -0.83 1.37
CA VAL A 301 20.03 -1.72 0.85
C VAL A 301 19.70 -1.36 -0.59
N THR A 302 19.98 -2.28 -1.51
CA THR A 302 19.79 -2.05 -2.94
C THR A 302 18.35 -2.32 -3.37
N GLN A 303 17.89 -1.56 -4.36
CA GLN A 303 16.59 -1.77 -4.98
C GLN A 303 16.48 -3.13 -5.68
N LYS A 304 17.60 -3.63 -6.24
CA LYS A 304 17.71 -4.92 -6.91
C LYS A 304 17.31 -6.06 -5.95
N ASP A 305 17.86 -6.09 -4.75
CA ASP A 305 17.61 -7.17 -3.80
C ASP A 305 16.20 -7.09 -3.20
N LEU A 306 15.70 -5.87 -3.00
CA LEU A 306 14.32 -5.63 -2.60
C LEU A 306 13.32 -6.18 -3.63
N VAL A 307 13.56 -5.92 -4.93
CA VAL A 307 12.71 -6.45 -6.01
C VAL A 307 12.88 -7.96 -6.16
N SER A 308 14.11 -8.47 -6.05
CA SER A 308 14.39 -9.92 -6.10
C SER A 308 13.61 -10.67 -5.01
N TYR A 309 13.69 -10.18 -3.77
CA TYR A 309 13.05 -10.81 -2.62
C TYR A 309 11.54 -10.59 -2.59
N ALA A 310 11.08 -9.34 -2.62
CA ALA A 310 9.68 -8.97 -2.42
C ALA A 310 8.85 -9.03 -3.72
N GLY A 311 9.50 -9.19 -4.88
CA GLY A 311 8.89 -9.23 -6.21
C GLY A 311 8.75 -7.87 -6.87
N ILE A 312 8.42 -6.83 -6.10
CA ILE A 312 8.25 -5.47 -6.62
C ILE A 312 8.52 -4.45 -5.52
N ARG A 313 9.05 -3.30 -5.92
CA ARG A 313 9.14 -2.10 -5.09
C ARG A 313 9.03 -0.89 -6.02
N PRO A 314 7.82 -0.36 -6.22
CA PRO A 314 7.66 0.82 -7.06
C PRO A 314 8.29 2.03 -6.37
N GLN A 315 8.85 2.93 -7.18
CA GLN A 315 9.44 4.16 -6.64
C GLN A 315 8.33 5.11 -6.16
N ALA A 316 8.62 5.95 -5.16
CA ALA A 316 7.60 6.85 -4.60
C ALA A 316 6.94 7.74 -5.68
N GLY A 317 7.73 8.23 -6.66
CA GLY A 317 7.20 9.00 -7.78
C GLY A 317 6.27 8.20 -8.70
N GLU A 318 6.56 6.91 -8.94
CA GLU A 318 5.71 6.02 -9.73
C GLU A 318 4.39 5.72 -9.01
N VAL A 319 4.45 5.47 -7.71
CA VAL A 319 3.27 5.26 -6.87
C VAL A 319 2.34 6.47 -6.94
N VAL A 320 2.87 7.69 -6.77
CA VAL A 320 2.06 8.92 -6.82
C VAL A 320 1.41 9.10 -8.19
N LYS A 321 2.17 8.88 -9.28
CA LYS A 321 1.64 8.97 -10.65
C LYS A 321 0.55 7.93 -10.92
N SER A 322 0.77 6.68 -10.51
CA SER A 322 -0.18 5.57 -10.68
C SER A 322 -1.48 5.82 -9.91
N VAL A 323 -1.37 6.21 -8.63
CA VAL A 323 -2.53 6.54 -7.79
C VAL A 323 -3.31 7.72 -8.38
N TYR A 324 -2.63 8.76 -8.86
CA TYR A 324 -3.29 9.90 -9.50
C TYR A 324 -4.07 9.47 -10.76
N ALA A 325 -3.45 8.68 -11.64
CA ALA A 325 -4.10 8.15 -12.83
C ALA A 325 -5.32 7.29 -12.49
N LEU A 326 -5.20 6.44 -11.46
CA LEU A 326 -6.29 5.60 -10.98
C LEU A 326 -7.45 6.44 -10.43
N GLN A 327 -7.18 7.46 -9.61
CA GLN A 327 -8.23 8.35 -9.10
C GLN A 327 -8.90 9.15 -10.21
N LYS A 328 -8.13 9.62 -11.19
CA LYS A 328 -8.68 10.30 -12.37
C LYS A 328 -9.64 9.38 -13.13
N SER A 329 -9.24 8.12 -13.37
CA SER A 329 -10.07 7.13 -14.04
C SER A 329 -11.35 6.78 -13.27
N LYS A 330 -11.25 6.57 -11.95
CA LYS A 330 -12.42 6.35 -11.09
C LYS A 330 -13.37 7.54 -11.10
N THR A 331 -12.83 8.76 -11.13
CA THR A 331 -13.62 10.00 -11.20
C THR A 331 -14.42 10.05 -12.50
N ILE A 332 -13.75 9.89 -13.64
CA ILE A 332 -14.39 9.86 -14.97
C ILE A 332 -15.47 8.77 -15.03
N THR A 333 -15.16 7.56 -14.56
CA THR A 333 -16.10 6.44 -14.56
C THR A 333 -17.32 6.74 -13.70
N THR A 334 -17.14 7.32 -12.52
CA THR A 334 -18.25 7.71 -11.63
C THR A 334 -19.14 8.77 -12.27
N TYR A 335 -18.54 9.79 -12.90
CA TYR A 335 -19.29 10.82 -13.62
C TYR A 335 -20.05 10.26 -14.82
N SER A 336 -19.45 9.36 -15.61
CA SER A 336 -20.12 8.73 -16.76
C SER A 336 -21.36 7.94 -16.34
N LYS A 337 -21.24 7.10 -15.30
CA LYS A 337 -22.37 6.33 -14.73
C LYS A 337 -23.46 7.24 -14.15
N ALA A 338 -23.09 8.35 -13.52
CA ALA A 338 -24.03 9.34 -13.03
C ALA A 338 -24.79 10.01 -14.19
N SER A 339 -24.09 10.39 -15.27
CA SER A 339 -24.69 10.96 -16.47
C SER A 339 -25.67 9.99 -17.15
N GLU A 340 -25.30 8.72 -17.29
CA GLU A 340 -26.20 7.68 -17.83
C GLU A 340 -27.45 7.50 -16.97
N SER A 341 -27.29 7.50 -15.64
CA SER A 341 -28.41 7.39 -14.71
C SER A 341 -29.37 8.58 -14.83
N VAL A 342 -28.84 9.80 -15.00
CA VAL A 342 -29.65 11.01 -15.23
C VAL A 342 -30.42 10.91 -16.55
N LYS A 343 -29.77 10.46 -17.64
CA LYS A 343 -30.44 10.25 -18.93
C LYS A 343 -31.57 9.22 -18.84
N GLN A 344 -31.36 8.13 -18.11
CA GLN A 344 -32.39 7.11 -17.88
C GLN A 344 -33.58 7.66 -17.08
N LEU A 345 -33.33 8.48 -16.06
CA LEU A 345 -34.38 9.12 -15.28
C LEU A 345 -35.17 10.14 -16.11
N GLN A 346 -34.49 10.97 -16.89
CA GLN A 346 -35.13 11.90 -17.83
C GLN A 346 -36.03 11.16 -18.83
N GLY A 347 -35.54 10.06 -19.41
CA GLY A 347 -36.34 9.21 -20.31
C GLY A 347 -37.57 8.60 -19.64
N LYS A 348 -37.48 8.22 -18.36
CA LYS A 348 -38.64 7.75 -17.58
C LYS A 348 -39.65 8.86 -17.29
N VAL A 349 -39.18 10.05 -16.92
CA VAL A 349 -40.05 11.22 -16.67
C VAL A 349 -40.80 11.61 -17.93
N VAL A 350 -40.13 11.65 -19.09
CA VAL A 350 -40.78 11.93 -20.39
C VAL A 350 -41.83 10.88 -20.73
N LYS A 351 -41.55 9.58 -20.52
CA LYS A 351 -42.54 8.50 -20.73
C LYS A 351 -43.74 8.59 -19.78
N LEU A 352 -43.54 9.04 -18.54
CA LEU A 352 -44.61 9.22 -17.58
C LEU A 352 -45.45 10.45 -17.90
N SER A 353 -44.84 11.57 -18.30
CA SER A 353 -45.57 12.78 -18.70
C SER A 353 -46.35 12.59 -20.01
N SER A 354 -45.84 11.79 -20.95
CA SER A 354 -46.59 11.43 -22.16
C SER A 354 -47.77 10.50 -21.88
N ARG A 355 -47.68 9.63 -20.86
CA ARG A 355 -48.81 8.81 -20.40
C ARG A 355 -49.85 9.59 -19.59
N ALA A 356 -49.42 10.62 -18.85
CA ALA A 356 -50.31 11.47 -18.07
C ALA A 356 -51.12 12.47 -18.92
N ARG A 357 -50.71 12.75 -20.17
CA ARG A 357 -51.55 13.40 -21.18
C ARG A 357 -52.57 12.40 -21.73
N LEU A 358 -53.52 11.99 -20.88
CA LEU A 358 -54.77 11.40 -21.37
C LEU A 358 -55.51 12.47 -22.21
N PRO A 359 -56.21 12.08 -23.28
CA PRO A 359 -56.98 13.03 -24.08
C PRO A 359 -57.97 13.73 -23.15
N MET A 360 -57.94 15.06 -23.13
CA MET A 360 -59.04 15.84 -22.56
C MET A 360 -60.30 15.40 -23.27
N VAL A 361 -61.08 14.54 -22.61
CA VAL A 361 -62.47 14.28 -22.98
C VAL A 361 -63.14 15.64 -22.92
N LYS A 362 -63.43 16.21 -24.09
CA LYS A 362 -64.30 17.38 -24.22
C LYS A 362 -65.63 16.97 -23.58
N ARG A 363 -65.84 17.34 -22.32
CA ARG A 363 -67.16 17.26 -21.69
C ARG A 363 -68.02 18.28 -22.44
N SER A 364 -68.83 17.79 -23.37
CA SER A 364 -69.98 18.52 -23.90
C SER A 364 -70.85 18.94 -22.72
N ILE A 365 -70.92 20.25 -22.48
CA ILE A 365 -71.85 20.86 -21.54
C ILE A 365 -73.27 20.60 -22.11
N PRO A 366 -74.16 19.89 -21.41
CA PRO A 366 -75.54 19.75 -21.87
C PRO A 366 -76.27 21.09 -21.77
N PRO A 367 -77.19 21.40 -22.70
CA PRO A 367 -77.93 22.66 -22.70
C PRO A 367 -78.90 22.73 -21.50
N PRO A 368 -79.25 23.94 -21.03
CA PRO A 368 -80.17 24.11 -19.92
C PRO A 368 -81.58 23.66 -20.32
N GLU A 369 -82.14 22.75 -19.52
CA GLU A 369 -83.53 22.30 -19.64
C GLU A 369 -84.50 23.48 -19.49
N ALA A 370 -85.34 23.66 -20.52
CA ALA A 370 -86.45 24.57 -20.49
C ALA A 370 -87.49 24.07 -19.47
N LYS A 371 -87.75 24.88 -18.44
CA LYS A 371 -88.87 24.66 -17.52
C LYS A 371 -90.18 24.82 -18.30
N ALA A 372 -90.87 23.70 -18.53
CA ALA A 372 -92.25 23.70 -18.98
C ALA A 372 -93.15 24.34 -17.91
N LYS A 373 -93.94 25.32 -18.34
CA LYS A 373 -95.14 25.76 -17.63
C LYS A 373 -96.15 24.61 -17.69
N GLU A 374 -96.61 24.16 -16.54
CA GLU A 374 -97.84 23.38 -16.44
C GLU A 374 -98.83 24.24 -15.64
N GLU A 375 -99.84 24.68 -16.38
CA GLU A 375 -100.93 25.56 -15.98
C GLU A 375 -102.20 24.70 -16.05
N ASP A 376 -103.00 24.78 -14.98
CA ASP A 376 -104.45 24.52 -14.91
C ASP A 376 -105.06 23.16 -15.29
N ARG A 377 -105.73 22.54 -14.29
CA ARG A 377 -107.20 22.31 -14.21
C ARG A 377 -107.50 21.36 -13.03
N SER A 378 -108.22 21.79 -12.00
CA SER A 378 -109.67 21.96 -11.85
C SER A 378 -110.40 20.69 -11.38
N ASP A 379 -111.25 20.93 -10.36
CA ASP A 379 -112.48 20.24 -9.97
C ASP A 379 -112.42 19.00 -9.06
N GLY A 380 -113.06 19.15 -7.89
CA GLY A 380 -113.37 18.12 -6.91
C GLY A 380 -113.48 18.65 -5.49
#